data_AF-A0A842QB91-F1
#
_entry.id   AF-A0A842QB91-F1
#
_cell.length_a   1.000
_cell.length_b   1.000
_cell.length_c   1.000
_cell.angle_alpha   90.00
_cell.angle_beta   90.00
_cell.angle_gamma   90.00
#
_symmetry.space_group_name_H-M   'P 1'
#
loop_
_entity.id
_entity.type
_entity.pdbx_description
1 polymer ?
#
loop_
_entity_poly.entity_id
_entity_poly.type
_entity_poly.pdbx_seq_one_letter_code
_entity_poly.pdbx_strand_id
1 'polypeptide(L)' 'MVKGNQELPLAPLERLLRKAGAKRVSKRAVKELANVISDYAYSLSTEASALAKHAGRKTIIDKDVRMARRRML' A
#
# COMPACT_ATOMS: atom_id res chain seq x y z
N MET A 1 1.70 -2.93 13.22
CA MET A 1 2.47 -1.74 12.84
C MET A 1 3.84 -2.20 12.37
N VAL A 2 4.07 -2.17 11.06
CA VAL A 2 5.42 -2.37 10.53
C VAL A 2 6.22 -1.16 10.97
N LYS A 3 7.12 -1.35 11.94
CA LYS A 3 7.96 -0.26 12.42
C LYS A 3 8.92 0.17 11.31
N GLY A 4 8.64 1.33 10.72
CA GLY A 4 9.68 2.31 10.40
C GLY A 4 10.69 1.95 9.33
N ASN A 5 10.26 1.39 8.19
CA ASN A 5 11.04 1.54 6.98
C ASN A 5 10.21 2.26 5.93
N GLN A 6 10.73 3.39 5.49
CA GLN A 6 10.14 4.24 4.47
C GLN A 6 10.30 3.54 3.11
N GLU A 7 9.50 2.49 2.88
CA GLU A 7 9.61 1.61 1.71
C GLU A 7 9.12 2.27 0.42
N LEU A 8 8.26 3.28 0.53
CA LEU A 8 7.69 3.98 -0.62
C LEU A 8 8.50 5.25 -0.97
N PRO A 9 8.88 5.44 -2.25
CA PRO A 9 9.54 6.66 -2.69
C PRO A 9 8.65 7.88 -2.47
N LEU A 10 9.19 8.94 -1.84
CA LEU A 10 8.41 10.13 -1.51
C LEU A 10 8.00 10.97 -2.72
N ALA A 11 8.87 11.11 -3.73
CA ALA A 11 8.59 11.98 -4.87
C ALA A 11 7.32 11.59 -5.65
N PRO A 12 7.07 10.30 -5.98
CA PRO A 12 5.79 9.85 -6.51
C PRO A 12 4.58 10.20 -5.64
N LEU A 13 4.70 10.05 -4.31
CA LEU A 13 3.62 10.34 -3.37
C LEU A 13 3.32 11.84 -3.29
N GLU A 14 4.35 12.69 -3.32
CA GLU A 14 4.17 14.14 -3.42
C GLU A 14 3.44 14.52 -4.71
N ARG A 15 3.81 13.91 -5.85
CA ARG A 15 3.12 14.13 -7.13
C ARG A 15 1.65 13.73 -7.07
N LEU A 16 1.30 12.65 -6.36
CA LEU A 16 -0.09 12.25 -6.16
C LEU A 16 -0.87 13.31 -5.38
N LEU A 17 -0.31 13.83 -4.28
CA LEU A 17 -0.93 14.90 -3.49
C LEU A 17 -1.16 16.16 -4.33
N ARG A 18 -0.19 16.54 -5.18
CA ARG A 18 -0.33 17.68 -6.08
C ARG A 18 -1.39 17.45 -7.17
N LYS A 19 -1.43 16.25 -7.75
CA LYS A 19 -2.48 15.87 -8.72
C LYS A 19 -3.87 15.83 -8.08
N ALA A 20 -3.96 15.56 -6.79
CA ALA A 20 -5.21 15.67 -6.02
C ALA A 20 -5.61 17.14 -5.70
N GLY A 21 -4.85 18.13 -6.17
CA GLY A 21 -5.18 19.56 -6.06
C GLY A 21 -4.35 20.33 -5.02
N ALA A 22 -3.40 19.70 -4.33
CA ALA A 22 -2.57 20.39 -3.36
C ALA A 22 -1.58 21.36 -4.04
N LYS A 23 -1.75 22.67 -3.82
CA LYS A 23 -0.81 23.71 -4.30
C LYS A 23 0.56 23.63 -3.61
N ARG A 24 0.56 23.33 -2.31
CA ARG A 24 1.77 23.15 -1.49
C ARG A 24 1.64 21.85 -0.71
N VAL A 25 2.74 21.13 -0.53
CA VAL A 25 2.80 19.88 0.22
C VAL A 25 4.01 19.93 1.14
N SER A 26 3.82 19.65 2.43
CA SER A 26 4.93 19.61 3.39
C SER A 26 5.62 18.24 3.33
N LYS A 27 6.93 18.19 3.58
CA LYS A 27 7.68 16.92 3.64
C LYS A 27 7.08 15.94 4.66
N ARG A 28 6.54 16.45 5.78
CA ARG A 28 5.86 15.64 6.80
C ARG A 28 4.57 15.02 6.26
N ALA A 29 3.76 15.76 5.49
CA ALA A 29 2.55 15.22 4.88
C ALA A 29 2.87 14.09 3.87
N VAL A 30 3.93 14.23 3.07
CA VAL A 30 4.35 13.16 2.14
C VAL A 30 4.79 11.91 2.90
N LYS A 31 5.53 12.08 4.01
CA LYS A 31 5.93 10.96 4.88
C LYS A 31 4.74 10.26 5.51
N GLU A 32 3.78 11.03 5.98
CA GLU A 32 2.56 10.47 6.59
C GLU A 32 1.75 9.68 5.57
N LEU A 33 1.58 10.22 4.36
CA LEU A 33 0.96 9.48 3.26
C LEU A 33 1.71 8.17 2.96
N ALA A 34 3.04 8.20 2.97
CA ALA A 34 3.85 7.01 2.77
C ALA A 34 3.56 5.95 3.85
N ASN A 35 3.51 6.36 5.12
CA ASN A 35 3.21 5.46 6.24
C ASN A 35 1.82 4.80 6.07
N VAL A 36 0.78 5.61 5.82
CA VAL A 36 -0.59 5.13 5.66
C VAL A 36 -0.71 4.14 4.49
N ILE A 37 -0.11 4.46 3.34
CA ILE A 37 -0.15 3.57 2.18
C ILE A 37 0.63 2.28 2.46
N SER A 38 1.79 2.37 3.11
CA SER A 38 2.59 1.19 3.47
C SER A 38 1.83 0.26 4.41
N ASP A 39 1.17 0.78 5.44
CA ASP A 39 0.39 -0.03 6.38
C ASP A 39 -0.78 -0.75 5.69
N TYR A 40 -1.49 -0.04 4.80
CA TYR A 40 -2.54 -0.64 3.99
C TYR A 40 -1.98 -1.70 3.02
N ALA A 41 -0.89 -1.38 2.31
CA ALA A 41 -0.26 -2.28 1.35
C ALA A 41 0.27 -3.55 2.02
N TYR A 42 0.83 -3.45 3.23
CA TYR A 42 1.29 -4.59 4.00
C TYR A 42 0.13 -5.51 4.41
N SER A 43 -0.95 -4.93 4.91
CA SER A 43 -2.16 -5.66 5.30
C SER A 43 -2.79 -6.37 4.09
N LEU A 44 -2.91 -5.66 2.96
CA LEU A 44 -3.39 -6.22 1.70
C LEU A 44 -2.50 -7.36 1.18
N SER A 45 -1.18 -7.18 1.25
CA SER A 45 -0.20 -8.19 0.80
C SER A 45 -0.24 -9.44 1.68
N THR A 46 -0.47 -9.29 2.98
CA THR A 46 -0.62 -10.40 3.92
C THR A 46 -1.85 -11.24 3.58
N GLU A 47 -3.00 -10.59 3.34
CA GLU A 47 -4.22 -11.29 2.94
C GLU A 47 -4.08 -11.95 1.55
N ALA A 48 -3.48 -11.26 0.58
CA ALA A 48 -3.23 -11.82 -0.74
C ALA A 48 -2.30 -13.04 -0.69
N SER A 49 -1.29 -13.01 0.18
CA SER A 49 -0.39 -14.15 0.43
C SER A 49 -1.14 -15.34 1.04
N ALA A 50 -2.03 -15.09 2.00
CA ALA A 50 -2.87 -16.13 2.61
C ALA A 50 -3.81 -16.78 1.57
N LEU A 51 -4.41 -15.99 0.68
CA LEU A 51 -5.24 -16.47 -0.41
C LEU A 51 -4.47 -17.34 -1.41
N ALA A 52 -3.27 -16.90 -1.82
CA ALA A 52 -2.41 -17.68 -2.70
C ALA A 52 -2.05 -19.03 -2.05
N LYS A 53 -1.67 -19.01 -0.76
CA LYS A 53 -1.34 -20.20 0.02
C LYS A 53 -2.52 -21.16 0.13
N HIS A 54 -3.73 -20.66 0.39
CA HIS A 54 -4.95 -21.48 0.46
C HIS A 54 -5.27 -22.14 -0.88
N ALA A 55 -4.97 -21.48 -1.99
CA ALA A 55 -5.09 -22.04 -3.33
C ALA A 55 -3.91 -22.96 -3.74
N GLY A 56 -3.02 -23.32 -2.80
CA GLY A 56 -1.87 -24.19 -3.05
C GLY A 56 -0.74 -23.54 -3.88
N ARG A 57 -0.77 -22.22 -4.09
CA ARG A 57 0.20 -21.48 -4.89
C ARG A 57 1.22 -20.78 -4.00
N LYS A 58 2.48 -20.75 -4.44
CA LYS A 58 3.55 -19.91 -3.86
C LYS A 58 3.59 -18.51 -4.47
N THR A 59 3.11 -18.36 -5.70
CA THR A 59 3.08 -17.09 -6.42
C THR A 59 1.74 -16.39 -6.18
N ILE A 60 1.80 -15.16 -5.68
CA ILE A 60 0.64 -14.25 -5.59
C ILE A 60 0.31 -13.77 -7.01
N ILE A 61 -0.95 -13.93 -7.42
CA ILE A 61 -1.45 -13.45 -8.70
C ILE A 61 -2.39 -12.25 -8.50
N ASP A 62 -2.71 -11.58 -9.59
CA ASP A 62 -3.64 -10.45 -9.63
C ASP A 62 -5.02 -10.78 -9.01
N LYS A 63 -5.52 -12.01 -9.16
CA LYS A 63 -6.77 -12.46 -8.52
C LYS A 63 -6.69 -12.45 -6.99
N ASP A 64 -5.55 -12.81 -6.40
CA ASP A 64 -5.38 -12.82 -4.95
C ASP A 64 -5.43 -11.40 -4.40
N VAL A 65 -4.73 -10.46 -5.04
CA VAL A 65 -4.75 -9.04 -4.66
C VAL A 65 -6.15 -8.45 -4.80
N ARG A 66 -6.86 -8.76 -5.89
CA ARG A 66 -8.24 -8.31 -6.09
C ARG A 66 -9.20 -8.86 -5.04
N MET A 67 -9.04 -10.12 -4.65
CA MET A 67 -9.87 -10.76 -3.64
C MET A 67 -9.54 -10.26 -2.23
N ALA A 68 -8.26 -10.09 -1.89
CA ALA A 68 -7.82 -9.46 -0.65
C ALA A 68 -8.43 -8.07 -0.48
N ARG A 69 -8.37 -7.23 -1.53
CA ARG A 69 -9.00 -5.90 -1.53
C ARG A 69 -10.50 -5.97 -1.26
N ARG A 70 -11.20 -6.94 -1.86
CA ARG A 70 -12.66 -7.13 -1.64
C ARG A 70 -13.00 -7.59 -0.22
N ARG A 71 -12.09 -8.26 0.48
CA ARG A 71 -12.28 -8.69 1.87
C ARG A 71 -12.00 -7.61 2.90
N MET A 72 -11.18 -6.62 2.54
CA MET A 72 -10.79 -5.51 3.42
C MET A 72 -11.73 -4.30 3.33
N LEU A 73 -12.60 -4.25 2.31
CA LEU A 73 -13.66 -3.24 2.15
C LEU A 73 -14.95 -3.77 2.77
#